data_AF-A0A2U1WQM1-F1
#
_entry.id   AF-A0A2U1WQM1-F1
#
_cell.length_a   1.000
_cell.length_b   1.000
_cell.length_c   1.000
_cell.angle_alpha   90.00
_cell.angle_beta   90.00
_cell.angle_gamma   90.00
#
_symmetry.space_group_name_H-M   'P 1'
#
loop_
_entity.id
_entity.type
_entity.pdbx_description
1 polymer ?
#
loop_
_entity_poly.entity_id
_entity_poly.type
_entity_poly.pdbx_seq_one_letter_code
_entity_poly.pdbx_strand_id
1 'polypeptide(L)'
;MQSVAAFLVDFQSADDIARKRQTLQGWPESALRAALTRNHLELMNETDSLRCRRILSGSILIRCELTRRRTGAVIGEYGAKCSTDAVPLPR
;
A
#
# COMPACT_ATOMS: atom_id res chain seq x y z
N MET A 1 10.22 -19.73 9.98
CA MET A 1 9.31 -18.93 9.13
C MET A 1 8.46 -18.07 10.04
N GLN A 2 8.62 -16.74 10.06
CA GLN A 2 7.71 -15.88 10.82
C GLN A 2 6.37 -15.82 10.08
N SER A 3 5.32 -16.36 10.72
CA SER A 3 3.94 -16.22 10.25
C SER A 3 3.54 -14.76 10.41
N VAL A 4 3.48 -14.02 9.30
CA VAL A 4 2.95 -12.65 9.31
C VAL A 4 1.45 -12.77 9.55
N ALA A 5 0.94 -12.22 10.66
CA ALA A 5 -0.49 -12.16 10.95
C ALA A 5 -1.22 -11.22 9.96
N ALA A 6 -2.55 -11.35 9.81
CA ALA A 6 -3.31 -10.41 8.99
C ALA A 6 -3.07 -8.96 9.41
N PHE A 7 -2.92 -8.10 8.41
CA PHE A 7 -2.80 -6.67 8.58
C PHE A 7 -4.19 -6.07 8.79
N LEU A 8 -4.54 -5.88 10.05
CA LEU A 8 -5.81 -5.30 10.47
C LEU A 8 -5.71 -3.78 10.56
N VAL A 9 -6.73 -3.09 10.06
CA VAL A 9 -6.87 -1.64 10.16
C VAL A 9 -8.30 -1.28 10.54
N ASP A 10 -8.47 -0.38 11.49
CA ASP A 10 -9.75 0.21 11.82
C ASP A 10 -9.96 1.53 11.06
N PHE A 11 -10.79 1.52 10.01
CA PHE A 11 -11.08 2.73 9.24
C PHE A 11 -11.97 3.75 9.98
N GLN A 12 -12.53 3.40 11.14
CA GLN A 12 -13.21 4.37 11.99
C GLN A 12 -12.23 5.20 12.83
N SER A 13 -10.97 4.75 12.94
CA SER A 13 -9.92 5.44 13.69
C SER A 13 -8.92 6.10 12.73
N ALA A 14 -8.98 7.43 12.64
CA ALA A 14 -8.02 8.21 11.86
C ALA A 14 -6.57 7.97 12.29
N ASP A 15 -6.34 7.83 13.61
CA ASP A 15 -5.03 7.54 14.18
C ASP A 15 -4.53 6.15 13.76
N ASP A 16 -5.41 5.14 13.75
CA ASP A 16 -5.02 3.81 13.30
C ASP A 16 -4.66 3.82 11.82
N ILE A 17 -5.47 4.47 10.97
CA ILE A 17 -5.14 4.65 9.55
C ILE A 17 -3.77 5.33 9.39
N ALA A 18 -3.51 6.43 10.09
CA ALA A 18 -2.26 7.18 9.98
C ALA A 18 -1.04 6.33 10.36
N ARG A 19 -1.08 5.65 11.52
CA ARG A 19 0.00 4.77 11.99
C ARG A 19 0.23 3.61 11.02
N LYS A 20 -0.86 2.98 10.55
CA LYS A 20 -0.79 1.84 9.62
C LYS A 20 -0.22 2.26 8.27
N ARG A 21 -0.60 3.45 7.76
CA ARG A 21 0.01 4.03 6.55
C ARG A 21 1.51 4.23 6.71
N GLN A 22 1.94 4.83 7.82
CA GLN A 22 3.36 5.04 8.10
C GLN A 22 4.13 3.71 8.16
N THR A 23 3.54 2.69 8.78
CA THR A 23 4.11 1.33 8.84
C THR A 23 4.32 0.75 7.43
N LEU A 24 3.31 0.84 6.56
CA LEU A 24 3.37 0.27 5.21
C LEU A 24 4.41 0.94 4.31
N GLN A 25 4.69 2.24 4.52
CA GLN A 25 5.72 2.95 3.75
C GLN A 25 7.12 2.35 3.96
N GLY A 26 7.40 1.80 5.15
CA GLY A 26 8.67 1.14 5.46
C GLY A 26 8.79 -0.30 4.94
N TRP A 27 7.70 -0.91 4.48
CA TRP A 27 7.73 -2.32 4.05
C TRP A 27 8.24 -2.48 2.62
N PRO A 28 8.99 -3.53 2.29
CA PRO A 28 9.31 -3.85 0.90
C PRO A 28 8.05 -4.33 0.13
N GLU A 29 8.08 -4.26 -1.20
CA GLU A 29 6.94 -4.68 -2.03
C GLU A 29 6.56 -6.15 -1.81
N SER A 30 7.54 -7.03 -1.63
CA SER A 30 7.33 -8.45 -1.32
C SER A 30 6.55 -8.65 -0.01
N ALA A 31 6.83 -7.85 1.02
CA ALA A 31 6.11 -7.89 2.29
C ALA A 31 4.67 -7.39 2.14
N LEU A 32 4.44 -6.33 1.35
CA LEU A 32 3.09 -5.85 1.04
C LEU A 32 2.26 -6.94 0.34
N ARG A 33 2.83 -7.61 -0.65
CA ARG A 33 2.17 -8.72 -1.37
C ARG A 33 1.91 -9.91 -0.45
N ALA A 34 2.88 -10.29 0.38
CA ALA A 34 2.71 -11.37 1.36
C ALA A 34 1.59 -11.07 2.37
N ALA A 35 1.50 -9.83 2.84
CA ALA A 35 0.43 -9.40 3.73
C ALA A 35 -0.95 -9.42 3.06
N LEU A 36 -1.05 -9.08 1.77
CA LEU A 36 -2.30 -9.24 1.01
C LEU A 36 -2.72 -10.71 0.91
N THR A 37 -1.79 -11.61 0.59
CA THR A 37 -2.06 -13.05 0.55
C THR A 37 -2.53 -13.54 1.92
N ARG A 38 -1.89 -13.08 3.00
CA ARG A 38 -2.32 -13.44 4.35
C ARG A 38 -3.72 -12.93 4.66
N ASN A 39 -4.01 -11.67 4.38
CA ASN A 39 -5.33 -11.09 4.59
C ASN A 39 -6.41 -11.88 3.84
N HIS A 40 -6.13 -12.30 2.60
CA HIS A 40 -7.04 -13.14 1.83
C HIS A 40 -7.30 -14.50 2.51
N LEU A 41 -6.24 -15.18 2.96
CA LEU A 41 -6.36 -16.46 3.66
C LEU A 41 -7.13 -16.35 4.98
N GLU A 42 -6.91 -15.29 5.75
CA GLU A 42 -7.66 -15.06 6.98
C GLU A 42 -9.12 -14.71 6.70
N LEU A 43 -9.39 -13.87 5.69
CA LEU A 43 -10.75 -13.50 5.31
C LEU A 43 -11.61 -14.70 4.92
N MET A 44 -11.04 -15.69 4.21
CA MET A 44 -11.76 -16.91 3.80
C MET A 44 -12.25 -17.75 4.99
N ASN A 45 -11.63 -17.60 6.16
CA ASN A 45 -11.95 -18.34 7.37
C ASN A 45 -12.61 -17.46 8.45
N GLU A 46 -12.83 -16.19 8.17
CA GLU A 46 -13.29 -15.22 9.16
C GLU A 46 -14.81 -15.20 9.23
N THR A 47 -15.36 -15.34 10.43
CA THR A 47 -16.81 -15.33 10.69
C THR A 47 -17.25 -14.09 11.47
N ASP A 48 -16.32 -13.40 12.13
CA ASP A 48 -16.61 -12.15 12.83
C ASP A 48 -16.67 -10.98 11.82
N SER A 49 -17.87 -10.37 11.71
CA SER A 49 -18.13 -9.21 10.85
C SER A 49 -17.24 -7.99 11.14
N LEU A 50 -16.84 -7.76 12.40
CA LEU A 50 -15.96 -6.65 12.77
C LEU A 50 -14.53 -6.91 12.30
N ARG A 51 -14.03 -8.12 12.56
CA ARG A 51 -12.71 -8.54 12.13
C ARG A 51 -12.60 -8.62 10.60
N CYS A 52 -13.61 -9.15 9.92
CA CYS A 52 -13.74 -9.11 8.46
C CYS A 52 -13.57 -7.69 7.90
N ARG A 53 -14.30 -6.71 8.46
CA ARG A 53 -14.18 -5.30 8.05
C ARG A 53 -12.77 -4.76 8.23
N ARG A 54 -12.09 -5.12 9.33
CA ARG A 54 -10.71 -4.69 9.58
C ARG A 54 -9.69 -5.35 8.65
N ILE A 55 -9.88 -6.62 8.28
CA ILE A 55 -9.04 -7.32 7.28
C ILE A 55 -9.22 -6.69 5.90
N LEU A 56 -10.47 -6.41 5.49
CA LEU A 56 -10.76 -5.75 4.21
C LEU A 56 -10.17 -4.34 4.16
N SER A 57 -10.33 -3.57 5.23
CA SER A 57 -9.76 -2.22 5.38
C SER A 57 -8.23 -2.25 5.25
N GLY A 58 -7.56 -3.19 5.92
CA GLY A 58 -6.11 -3.36 5.77
C GLY A 58 -5.69 -3.77 4.36
N SER A 59 -6.47 -4.61 3.69
CA SER A 59 -6.22 -5.01 2.30
C SER A 59 -6.31 -3.82 1.34
N ILE A 60 -7.29 -2.93 1.54
CA ILE A 60 -7.42 -1.69 0.75
C ILE A 60 -6.18 -0.81 0.95
N LEU A 61 -5.75 -0.62 2.20
CA LEU A 61 -4.62 0.24 2.50
C LEU A 61 -3.30 -0.28 1.89
N ILE A 62 -3.07 -1.60 1.92
CA ILE A 62 -1.92 -2.23 1.27
C ILE A 62 -1.98 -2.05 -0.25
N ARG A 63 -3.16 -2.24 -0.87
CA ARG A 63 -3.33 -2.01 -2.32
C ARG A 63 -3.07 -0.55 -2.70
N CYS A 64 -3.53 0.40 -1.89
CA CYS A 64 -3.24 1.82 -2.10
C CYS A 64 -1.73 2.10 -2.08
N GLU A 65 -0.98 1.50 -1.15
CA GLU A 65 0.48 1.66 -1.09
C GLU A 65 1.20 1.03 -2.29
N LEU A 66 0.79 -0.17 -2.72
CA LEU A 66 1.31 -0.80 -3.94
C LEU A 66 1.06 0.07 -5.18
N THR A 67 -0.17 0.59 -5.31
CA THR A 67 -0.51 1.51 -6.41
C THR A 67 0.30 2.79 -6.34
N ARG A 68 0.44 3.40 -5.15
CA ARG A 68 1.26 4.62 -4.97
C ARG A 68 2.70 4.42 -5.43
N ARG A 69 3.31 3.27 -5.11
CA ARG A 69 4.68 2.94 -5.58
C ARG A 69 4.75 2.78 -7.08
N ARG A 70 3.78 2.09 -7.68
CA ARG A 70 3.69 1.94 -9.13
C ARG A 70 3.51 3.29 -9.83
N THR A 71 2.59 4.14 -9.36
CA THR A 71 2.35 5.47 -9.94
C THR A 71 3.53 6.41 -9.70
N GLY A 72 4.18 6.35 -8.55
CA GLY A 72 5.40 7.11 -8.27
C GLY A 72 6.56 6.73 -9.20
N ALA A 73 6.71 5.44 -9.50
CA ALA A 73 7.67 4.98 -10.51
C ALA A 73 7.31 5.50 -11.92
N VAL A 74 6.03 5.44 -12.30
CA VAL A 74 5.56 5.97 -13.60
C VAL A 74 5.82 7.47 -13.73
N ILE A 75 5.47 8.28 -12.72
CA ILE A 75 5.72 9.74 -12.75
C ILE A 75 7.21 10.06 -12.77
N GLY A 76 8.03 9.32 -12.01
CA GLY A 76 9.49 9.47 -12.02
C GLY A 76 10.12 9.19 -13.38
N GLU A 77 9.64 8.16 -14.09
CA GLU A 77 10.09 7.82 -15.45
C GLU A 77 9.72 8.89 -16.48
N TYR A 78 8.54 9.52 -16.37
CA TYR A 78 8.17 10.64 -17.24
C TYR A 78 8.98 11.91 -16.91
N GLY A 79 9.19 12.22 -15.62
CA GLY A 79 10.00 13.38 -15.21
C GLY A 79 11.45 13.31 -15.68
N ALA A 80 12.05 12.12 -15.69
CA ALA A 80 13.40 11.91 -16.21
C ALA A 80 13.49 12.10 -17.74
N LYS A 81 12.44 11.75 -18.49
CA LYS A 81 12.41 11.89 -19.97
C LYS A 81 12.21 13.33 -20.44
N CYS A 82 11.58 14.20 -19.64
CA CYS A 82 11.40 15.61 -20.00
C CYS A 82 12.62 16.50 -19.70
N SER A 83 13.66 15.98 -19.05
CA SER A 83 14.81 16.78 -18.59
C SER A 83 15.94 16.92 -19.64
N THR A 84 15.82 16.32 -20.83
CA THR A 84 16.84 16.41 -21.89
C THR A 84 16.51 17.38 -23.02
N ASP A 85 15.28 17.87 -23.12
CA ASP A 85 14.85 18.81 -24.16
C ASP A 85 14.82 20.25 -23.62
N ALA A 86 15.93 20.71 -23.05
CA ALA A 86 16.13 22.13 -22.79
C ALA A 86 16.29 22.86 -24.14
N VAL A 87 15.15 23.25 -24.74
CA VAL A 87 15.12 24.15 -25.90
C VAL A 87 15.72 25.50 -25.46
N PRO A 88 16.81 25.98 -26.08
CA PRO A 88 17.37 27.28 -25.72
C PRO A 88 16.36 28.38 -26.05
N LEU A 89 16.01 29.21 -25.07
CA LEU A 89 15.19 30.39 -25.28
C LEU A 89 15.98 31.39 -26.16
N PRO A 90 15.40 31.90 -27.26
CA PRO A 90 16.06 32.92 -28.07
C PRO A 90 16.19 34.22 -27.26
N ARG A 91 17.37 34.83 -27.34
CA ARG A 91 17.68 36.14 -26.73
C ARG A 91 16.92 37.26 -27.43
#